data_AF-A0A2Z2MS37-F1
#
_entry.id   AF-A0A2Z2MS37-F1
#
_cell.length_a   1.000
_cell.length_b   1.000
_cell.length_c   1.000
_cell.angle_alpha   90.00
_cell.angle_beta   90.00
_cell.angle_gamma   90.00
#
_symmetry.space_group_name_H-M   'P 1'
#
loop_
_entity.id
_entity.type
_entity.pdbx_description
1 polymer ?
#
loop_
_entity_poly.entity_id
_entity_poly.type
_entity_poly.pdbx_seq_one_letter_code
_entity_poly.pdbx_strand_id
1 'polypeptide(L)'
;MIGFIIGTAIGLFLALAYGRFKGRAGEIVMAALIPFITYLVSLWFYGDFDLQGATVVVSTPIGDFVQSRFSIGLDTALATLVTVAYVGFRSKGALSVDEYLSAGLFLWTTFGMDAGLMATVGPGFMLIGFAVLALLIFLSIRNPFQSLNATPCDGELGKLAEREDLNCLRDKTSYSVYKIGDTIVVGGKLPEEFPRWREVLECMLTVPSSKARDKALDYGLAFIPGLVGVFMKPGLLALLSIPALTFVLMILQGTYKVKRTRKNLPEECGEVMEEYAEFYRRKVKERDRMAIVMD
;
A
#
# COMPACT_ATOMS: atom_id res chain seq x y z
N MET A 1 20.22 -11.23 13.46
CA MET A 1 21.02 -10.74 12.32
C MET A 1 21.09 -11.72 11.15
N ILE A 2 21.17 -13.04 11.38
CA ILE A 2 21.15 -14.02 10.28
C ILE A 2 19.82 -13.95 9.53
N GLY A 3 18.71 -13.84 10.28
CA GLY A 3 17.37 -13.68 9.72
C GLY A 3 17.24 -12.45 8.84
N PHE A 4 17.75 -11.30 9.30
CA PHE A 4 17.83 -10.06 8.52
C PHE A 4 18.56 -10.25 7.19
N ILE A 5 19.77 -10.80 7.21
CA ILE A 5 20.62 -10.94 6.01
C ILE A 5 19.93 -11.86 5.00
N ILE A 6 19.51 -13.04 5.43
CA ILE A 6 18.91 -14.05 4.55
C ILE A 6 17.55 -13.58 4.05
N GLY A 7 16.69 -13.09 4.95
CA GLY A 7 15.35 -12.61 4.62
C GLY A 7 15.38 -11.45 3.63
N THR A 8 16.25 -10.47 3.86
CA THR A 8 16.43 -9.33 2.95
C THR A 8 16.99 -9.76 1.61
N ALA A 9 18.00 -10.65 1.58
CA ALA A 9 18.58 -11.14 0.33
C ALA A 9 17.54 -11.90 -0.52
N ILE A 10 16.79 -12.83 0.09
CA ILE A 10 15.72 -13.57 -0.58
C ILE A 10 14.64 -12.60 -1.06
N GLY A 11 14.17 -11.70 -0.20
CA GLY A 11 13.11 -10.77 -0.55
C GLY A 11 13.50 -9.81 -1.67
N LEU A 12 14.74 -9.29 -1.68
CA LEU A 12 15.25 -8.48 -2.80
C LEU A 12 15.35 -9.29 -4.09
N PHE A 13 15.85 -10.53 -4.02
CA PHE A 13 15.90 -11.41 -5.19
C PHE A 13 14.50 -11.66 -5.76
N LEU A 14 13.52 -11.98 -4.91
CA LEU A 14 12.13 -12.17 -5.32
C LEU A 14 11.51 -10.90 -5.89
N ALA A 15 11.78 -9.74 -5.29
CA ALA A 15 11.32 -8.45 -5.79
C ALA A 15 11.85 -8.18 -7.20
N LEU A 16 13.15 -8.34 -7.42
CA LEU A 16 13.78 -8.16 -8.74
C LEU A 16 13.28 -9.18 -9.77
N ALA A 17 13.15 -10.45 -9.37
CA ALA A 17 12.64 -11.51 -10.24
C ALA A 17 11.19 -11.20 -10.65
N TYR A 18 10.32 -10.89 -9.70
CA TYR A 18 8.93 -10.56 -9.96
C TYR A 18 8.79 -9.26 -10.77
N GLY A 19 9.63 -8.27 -10.48
CA GLY A 19 9.72 -7.03 -11.24
C GLY A 19 10.05 -7.23 -12.72
N ARG A 20 10.87 -8.25 -13.03
CA ARG A 20 11.17 -8.63 -14.42
C ARG A 20 9.95 -9.20 -15.15
N PHE A 21 9.03 -9.86 -14.43
CA PHE A 21 7.84 -10.47 -15.02
C PHE A 21 6.62 -9.55 -15.07
N LYS A 22 6.40 -8.76 -14.00
CA LYS A 22 5.20 -7.95 -13.80
C LYS A 22 5.47 -6.44 -13.82
N GLY A 23 6.69 -6.03 -14.17
CA GLY A 23 7.08 -4.63 -14.26
C GLY A 23 7.35 -4.01 -12.89
N ARG A 24 7.54 -2.68 -12.89
CA ARG A 24 8.06 -1.96 -11.72
C ARG A 24 7.08 -1.90 -10.55
N ALA A 25 5.78 -1.86 -10.82
CA ALA A 25 4.75 -1.97 -9.79
C ALA A 25 4.84 -3.31 -9.04
N GLY A 26 5.00 -4.42 -9.77
CA GLY A 26 5.19 -5.74 -9.18
C GLY A 26 6.45 -5.82 -8.30
N GLU A 27 7.56 -5.24 -8.77
CA GLU A 27 8.81 -5.16 -7.99
C GLU A 27 8.59 -4.47 -6.64
N ILE A 28 7.88 -3.33 -6.64
CA ILE A 28 7.62 -2.52 -5.45
C ILE A 28 6.70 -3.26 -4.46
N VAL A 29 5.64 -3.88 -4.97
CA VAL A 29 4.69 -4.68 -4.17
C VAL A 29 5.41 -5.86 -3.53
N MET A 30 6.26 -6.57 -4.26
CA MET A 30 7.03 -7.69 -3.69
C MET A 30 8.11 -7.23 -2.73
N ALA A 31 8.77 -6.09 -3.00
CA ALA A 31 9.75 -5.53 -2.07
C ALA A 31 9.09 -5.17 -0.73
N ALA A 32 7.85 -4.69 -0.73
CA ALA A 32 7.11 -4.40 0.50
C ALA A 32 6.95 -5.62 1.43
N LEU A 33 7.06 -6.85 0.90
CA LEU A 33 6.98 -8.10 1.68
C LEU A 33 8.32 -8.55 2.27
N ILE A 34 9.42 -7.84 2.04
CA ILE A 34 10.74 -8.16 2.60
C ILE A 34 10.70 -8.30 4.14
N PRO A 35 10.03 -7.41 4.91
CA PRO A 35 10.02 -7.53 6.37
C PRO A 35 9.22 -8.74 6.83
N PHE A 36 8.13 -9.08 6.15
CA PHE A 36 7.39 -10.33 6.36
C PHE A 36 8.27 -11.57 6.13
N ILE A 37 8.97 -11.64 4.99
CA ILE A 37 9.89 -12.75 4.68
C ILE A 37 10.99 -12.83 5.75
N THR A 38 11.53 -11.68 6.14
CA THR A 38 12.56 -11.59 7.18
C THR A 38 12.06 -12.07 8.53
N TYR A 39 10.83 -11.71 8.91
CA TYR A 39 10.19 -12.19 10.13
C TYR A 39 10.03 -13.72 10.09
N LEU A 40 9.61 -14.29 8.96
CA LEU A 40 9.46 -15.73 8.77
C LEU A 40 10.79 -16.48 8.91
N VAL A 41 11.85 -15.98 8.26
CA VAL A 41 13.21 -16.54 8.39
C VAL A 41 13.73 -16.38 9.81
N SER A 42 13.48 -15.23 10.45
CA SER A 42 13.91 -14.98 11.83
C SER A 42 13.20 -15.90 12.82
N LEU A 43 11.92 -16.20 12.61
CA LEU A 43 11.21 -17.24 13.37
C LEU A 43 11.81 -18.63 13.17
N TRP A 44 12.33 -18.95 11.98
CA TRP A 44 12.96 -20.24 11.76
C TRP A 44 14.28 -20.40 12.53
N PHE A 45 15.09 -19.34 12.63
CA PHE A 45 16.37 -19.37 13.34
C PHE A 45 16.28 -19.08 14.84
N TYR A 46 15.32 -18.23 15.24
CA TYR A 46 15.22 -17.68 16.60
C TYR A 46 13.85 -17.90 17.22
N GLY A 47 12.89 -18.49 16.51
CA GLY A 47 11.60 -18.81 17.08
C GLY A 47 11.73 -20.01 18.02
N ASP A 48 11.21 -19.86 19.23
CA ASP A 48 10.76 -21.02 19.99
C ASP A 48 9.51 -21.53 19.25
N PHE A 49 9.68 -22.44 18.30
CA PHE A 49 8.59 -23.38 18.02
C PHE A 49 8.27 -23.99 19.38
N ASP A 50 7.01 -24.07 19.79
CA ASP A 50 6.52 -24.50 21.12
C ASP A 50 7.00 -25.89 21.60
N LEU A 51 8.00 -26.49 20.94
CA LEU A 51 8.84 -27.59 21.37
C LEU A 51 9.87 -27.09 22.40
N GLN A 52 9.52 -27.27 23.67
CA GLN A 52 10.35 -27.15 24.87
C GLN A 52 11.86 -27.29 24.62
N GLY A 53 12.62 -26.19 24.74
CA GLY A 53 14.09 -26.27 24.66
C GLY A 53 14.81 -24.93 24.78
N ALA A 54 15.13 -24.54 26.02
CA ALA A 54 16.10 -23.50 26.41
C ALA A 54 15.88 -22.07 25.89
N THR A 55 15.15 -21.27 26.68
CA THR A 55 15.11 -19.80 26.57
C THR A 55 16.38 -19.19 27.19
N VAL A 56 17.25 -18.59 26.37
CA VAL A 56 18.32 -17.72 26.88
C VAL A 56 17.70 -16.37 27.21
N VAL A 57 17.57 -16.09 28.52
CA VAL A 57 17.03 -14.83 29.06
C VAL A 57 18.19 -13.91 29.41
N VAL A 58 18.20 -12.71 28.83
CA VAL A 58 19.09 -11.61 29.19
C VAL A 58 18.31 -10.64 30.07
N SER A 59 18.56 -10.68 31.37
CA SER A 59 17.96 -9.72 32.30
C SER A 59 18.62 -8.35 32.14
N THR A 60 17.79 -7.33 31.89
CA THR A 60 18.22 -5.93 31.87
C THR A 60 17.39 -5.12 32.89
N PRO A 61 17.81 -3.90 33.28
CA PRO A 61 17.04 -3.06 34.22
C PRO A 61 15.62 -2.69 33.74
N ILE A 62 15.30 -2.96 32.47
CA ILE A 62 14.03 -2.65 31.81
C ILE A 62 13.17 -3.93 31.64
N GLY A 63 13.70 -5.10 32.02
CA GLY A 63 13.00 -6.40 31.96
C GLY A 63 13.87 -7.55 31.44
N ASP A 64 13.29 -8.75 31.50
CA ASP A 64 13.88 -10.00 30.99
C ASP A 64 13.64 -10.13 29.47
N PHE A 65 14.74 -10.13 28.70
CA PHE A 65 14.68 -10.29 27.24
C PHE A 65 15.05 -11.72 26.85
N VAL A 66 14.12 -12.46 26.27
CA VAL A 66 14.50 -13.69 25.55
C VAL A 66 15.29 -13.27 24.32
N GLN A 67 16.59 -13.58 24.27
CA GLN A 67 17.53 -13.12 23.23
C GLN A 67 17.04 -13.44 21.81
N SER A 68 16.29 -14.54 21.70
CA SER A 68 15.68 -15.03 20.47
C SER A 68 14.55 -14.11 19.97
N ARG A 69 13.69 -13.59 20.86
CA ARG A 69 12.59 -12.66 20.52
C ARG A 69 13.09 -11.28 20.13
N PHE A 70 14.04 -10.73 20.87
CA PHE A 70 14.61 -9.42 20.55
C PHE A 70 15.25 -9.41 19.16
N SER A 71 15.94 -10.50 18.80
CA SER A 71 16.58 -10.66 17.49
C SER A 71 15.57 -10.68 16.33
N ILE A 72 14.39 -11.30 16.52
CA ILE A 72 13.31 -11.28 15.51
C ILE A 72 12.83 -9.85 15.28
N GLY A 73 12.54 -9.11 16.36
CA GLY A 73 12.03 -7.74 16.26
C GLY A 73 13.03 -6.81 15.59
N LEU A 74 14.32 -6.94 15.95
CA LEU A 74 15.40 -6.17 15.36
C LEU A 74 15.59 -6.50 13.87
N ASP A 75 15.61 -7.79 13.51
CA ASP A 75 15.79 -8.22 12.12
C ASP A 75 14.65 -7.71 11.23
N THR A 76 13.40 -7.80 11.72
CA THR A 76 12.23 -7.25 11.01
C THR A 76 12.29 -5.73 10.92
N ALA A 77 12.65 -5.02 11.99
CA ALA A 77 12.77 -3.56 11.98
C ALA A 77 13.79 -3.06 10.96
N LEU A 78 14.97 -3.69 10.92
CA LEU A 78 16.02 -3.35 9.95
C LEU A 78 15.56 -3.65 8.52
N ALA A 79 14.88 -4.78 8.31
CA ALA A 79 14.29 -5.11 7.01
C ALA A 79 13.23 -4.08 6.58
N THR A 80 12.40 -3.57 7.50
CA THR A 80 11.44 -2.50 7.21
C THR A 80 12.15 -1.22 6.74
N LEU A 81 13.27 -0.84 7.38
CA LEU A 81 14.04 0.33 6.95
C LEU A 81 14.65 0.13 5.56
N VAL A 82 15.22 -1.04 5.27
CA VAL A 82 15.73 -1.37 3.93
C VAL A 82 14.61 -1.32 2.90
N THR A 83 13.45 -1.87 3.24
CA THR A 83 12.26 -1.91 2.38
C THR A 83 11.77 -0.49 2.05
N VAL A 84 11.65 0.36 3.06
CA VAL A 84 11.24 1.76 2.89
C VAL A 84 12.23 2.51 2.00
N ALA A 85 13.53 2.34 2.23
CA ALA A 85 14.56 2.97 1.39
C ALA A 85 14.51 2.46 -0.06
N TYR A 86 14.35 1.14 -0.25
CA TYR A 86 14.27 0.50 -1.55
C TYR A 86 13.03 0.97 -2.32
N VAL A 87 11.85 0.86 -1.73
CA VAL A 87 10.58 1.31 -2.31
C VAL A 87 10.62 2.81 -2.60
N GLY A 88 11.13 3.63 -1.68
CA GLY A 88 11.25 5.08 -1.87
C GLY A 88 12.17 5.47 -3.02
N PHE A 89 13.25 4.73 -3.27
CA PHE A 89 14.14 4.97 -4.41
C PHE A 89 13.55 4.44 -5.72
N ARG A 90 13.02 3.21 -5.70
CA ARG A 90 12.55 2.51 -6.89
C ARG A 90 11.19 2.98 -7.38
N SER A 91 10.35 3.55 -6.52
CA SER A 91 9.00 4.02 -6.90
C SER A 91 8.97 5.36 -7.63
N LYS A 92 10.03 6.19 -7.54
CA LYS A 92 10.04 7.54 -8.15
C LYS A 92 9.71 7.50 -9.64
N GLY A 93 8.62 8.15 -10.04
CA GLY A 93 8.14 8.21 -11.43
C GLY A 93 7.99 6.84 -12.08
N ALA A 94 7.64 5.81 -11.32
CA ALA A 94 7.65 4.43 -11.79
C ALA A 94 6.27 3.89 -12.16
N LEU A 95 5.23 4.37 -11.48
CA LEU A 95 3.89 3.75 -11.50
C LEU A 95 2.98 4.46 -12.49
N SER A 96 2.27 3.70 -13.32
CA SER A 96 1.17 4.23 -14.12
C SER A 96 -0.02 4.64 -13.22
N VAL A 97 -1.01 5.33 -13.76
CA VAL A 97 -2.17 5.82 -12.97
C VAL A 97 -2.94 4.66 -12.34
N ASP A 98 -3.20 3.56 -13.06
CA ASP A 98 -3.89 2.39 -12.49
C ASP A 98 -3.02 1.65 -11.45
N GLU A 99 -1.70 1.59 -11.69
CA GLU A 99 -0.74 0.92 -10.79
C GLU A 99 -0.55 1.71 -9.50
N TYR A 100 -0.55 3.04 -9.57
CA TYR A 100 -0.37 3.93 -8.42
C TYR A 100 -1.47 3.72 -7.37
N LEU A 101 -2.73 3.62 -7.79
CA LEU A 101 -3.86 3.43 -6.88
C LEU A 101 -3.81 2.07 -6.19
N SER A 102 -3.60 1.01 -6.98
CA SER A 102 -3.56 -0.37 -6.50
C SER A 102 -2.35 -0.64 -5.60
N ALA A 103 -1.16 -0.19 -6.01
CA ALA A 103 0.05 -0.29 -5.19
C ALA A 103 -0.06 0.57 -3.92
N GLY A 104 -0.68 1.75 -3.98
CA GLY A 104 -0.87 2.62 -2.82
C GLY A 104 -1.64 1.93 -1.70
N LEU A 105 -2.80 1.33 -2.01
CA LEU A 105 -3.61 0.61 -1.01
C LEU A 105 -2.84 -0.59 -0.41
N PHE A 106 -2.13 -1.34 -1.25
CA PHE A 106 -1.35 -2.49 -0.82
C PHE A 106 -0.17 -2.08 0.07
N LEU A 107 0.54 -1.01 -0.28
CA LEU A 107 1.72 -0.56 0.47
C LEU A 107 1.35 -0.11 1.89
N TRP A 108 0.29 0.67 2.06
CA TRP A 108 -0.12 1.13 3.40
C TRP A 108 -0.50 -0.01 4.33
N THR A 109 -1.22 -0.99 3.79
CA THR A 109 -1.65 -2.15 4.55
C THR A 109 -0.47 -3.05 4.88
N THR A 110 0.45 -3.27 3.93
CA THR A 110 1.69 -4.05 4.14
C THR A 110 2.60 -3.41 5.19
N PHE A 111 2.84 -2.09 5.14
CA PHE A 111 3.63 -1.43 6.18
C PHE A 111 2.94 -1.48 7.55
N GLY A 112 1.60 -1.47 7.59
CA GLY A 112 0.82 -1.72 8.80
C GLY A 112 1.06 -3.13 9.36
N MET A 113 0.98 -4.15 8.49
CA MET A 113 1.30 -5.55 8.83
C MET A 113 2.71 -5.68 9.40
N ASP A 114 3.71 -5.05 8.78
CA ASP A 114 5.10 -5.09 9.24
C ASP A 114 5.23 -4.49 10.65
N ALA A 115 4.60 -3.34 10.90
CA ALA A 115 4.53 -2.75 12.23
C ALA A 115 3.85 -3.69 13.24
N GLY A 116 2.82 -4.43 12.82
CA GLY A 116 2.19 -5.50 13.60
C GLY A 116 3.14 -6.62 13.96
N LEU A 117 3.86 -7.18 12.98
CA LEU A 117 4.81 -8.27 13.20
C LEU A 117 5.95 -7.84 14.10
N MET A 118 6.49 -6.63 13.90
CA MET A 118 7.49 -6.02 14.79
C MET A 118 6.98 -5.89 16.23
N ALA A 119 5.73 -5.43 16.41
CA ALA A 119 5.13 -5.20 17.71
C ALA A 119 4.97 -6.45 18.56
N THR A 120 4.93 -7.66 17.96
CA THR A 120 4.85 -8.95 18.68
C THR A 120 6.00 -9.17 19.67
N VAL A 121 7.13 -8.52 19.43
CA VAL A 121 8.32 -8.63 20.29
C VAL A 121 8.24 -7.68 21.48
N GLY A 122 7.43 -6.62 21.39
CA GLY A 122 7.16 -5.71 22.49
C GLY A 122 6.82 -4.28 22.03
N PRO A 123 6.37 -3.44 22.98
CA PRO A 123 5.91 -2.07 22.69
C PRO A 123 7.00 -1.16 22.13
N GLY A 124 8.28 -1.41 22.43
CA GLY A 124 9.39 -0.64 21.85
C GLY A 124 9.45 -0.75 20.32
N PHE A 125 9.25 -1.97 19.79
CA PHE A 125 9.23 -2.20 18.34
C PHE A 125 7.95 -1.68 17.67
N MET A 126 6.82 -1.68 18.39
CA MET A 126 5.60 -0.99 17.94
C MET A 126 5.87 0.50 17.69
N LEU A 127 6.53 1.18 18.64
CA LEU A 127 6.84 2.61 18.50
C LEU A 127 7.74 2.88 17.28
N ILE A 128 8.71 2.00 17.01
CA ILE A 128 9.55 2.10 15.80
C ILE A 128 8.69 1.96 14.54
N GLY A 129 7.85 0.93 14.46
CA GLY A 129 6.95 0.72 13.31
C GLY A 129 6.00 1.91 13.09
N PHE A 130 5.45 2.47 14.16
CA PHE A 130 4.58 3.65 14.11
C PHE A 130 5.33 4.91 13.69
N ALA A 131 6.57 5.10 14.15
CA ALA A 131 7.39 6.22 13.71
C ALA A 131 7.68 6.13 12.20
N VAL A 132 7.99 4.94 11.69
CA VAL A 132 8.18 4.71 10.25
C VAL A 132 6.88 5.00 9.47
N LEU A 133 5.75 4.45 9.90
CA LEU A 133 4.44 4.72 9.27
C LEU A 133 4.10 6.21 9.27
N ALA A 134 4.25 6.90 10.41
CA ALA A 134 3.98 8.33 10.52
C ALA A 134 4.88 9.15 9.60
N LEU A 135 6.17 8.79 9.48
CA LEU A 135 7.09 9.44 8.56
C LEU A 135 6.67 9.23 7.10
N LEU A 136 6.30 8.01 6.71
CA LEU A 136 5.82 7.70 5.37
C LEU A 136 4.54 8.50 5.04
N ILE A 137 3.59 8.57 5.97
CA ILE A 137 2.37 9.35 5.82
C ILE A 137 2.72 10.83 5.63
N PHE A 138 3.61 11.38 6.46
CA PHE A 138 4.06 12.77 6.35
C PHE A 138 4.70 13.06 4.98
N LEU A 139 5.59 12.18 4.50
CA LEU A 139 6.21 12.31 3.18
C LEU A 139 5.18 12.20 2.05
N SER A 140 4.21 11.28 2.17
CA SER A 140 3.12 11.11 1.20
C SER A 140 2.21 12.33 1.13
N ILE A 141 1.92 12.97 2.25
CA ILE A 141 1.13 14.22 2.27
C ILE A 141 1.90 15.35 1.58
N ARG A 142 3.22 15.43 1.79
CA ARG A 142 4.06 16.49 1.21
C ARG A 142 4.28 16.31 -0.30
N ASN A 143 4.41 15.08 -0.78
CA ASN A 143 4.63 14.78 -2.19
C ASN A 143 3.85 13.53 -2.62
N PRO A 144 2.51 13.65 -2.78
CA PRO A 144 1.66 12.49 -3.05
C PRO A 144 1.99 11.83 -4.39
N PHE A 145 2.38 12.62 -5.40
CA PHE A 145 2.59 12.14 -6.76
C PHE A 145 4.02 11.68 -7.05
N GLN A 146 4.89 11.57 -6.06
CA GLN A 146 6.31 11.22 -6.27
C GLN A 146 6.52 9.92 -7.06
N SER A 147 5.66 8.93 -6.82
CA SER A 147 5.76 7.62 -7.47
C SER A 147 5.01 7.54 -8.80
N LEU A 148 4.18 8.53 -9.10
CA LEU A 148 3.34 8.57 -10.30
C LEU A 148 4.18 8.99 -11.52
N ASN A 149 4.12 8.18 -12.58
CA ASN A 149 4.68 8.51 -13.88
C ASN A 149 3.63 9.22 -14.74
N ALA A 150 3.37 10.49 -14.42
CA ALA A 150 2.41 11.32 -15.14
C ALA A 150 3.01 12.69 -15.47
N THR A 151 2.52 13.27 -16.56
CA THR A 151 2.86 14.62 -17.02
C THR A 151 1.63 15.52 -16.92
N PRO A 152 1.80 16.85 -16.85
CA PRO A 152 0.67 17.78 -16.94
C PRO A 152 -0.19 17.52 -18.18
N CYS A 153 -1.51 17.63 -18.02
CA CYS A 153 -2.44 17.44 -19.13
C CYS A 153 -2.33 18.56 -20.17
N ASP A 154 -2.52 18.22 -21.43
CA ASP A 154 -2.53 19.13 -22.58
C ASP A 154 -3.87 19.08 -23.32
N GLY A 155 -4.05 19.99 -24.28
CA GLY A 155 -5.22 20.01 -25.17
C GLY A 155 -6.55 20.29 -24.46
N GLU A 156 -7.60 19.61 -24.88
CA GLU A 156 -8.95 19.78 -24.32
C GLU A 156 -9.05 19.38 -22.85
N LEU A 157 -8.30 18.36 -22.45
CA LEU A 157 -8.34 17.82 -21.10
C LEU A 157 -7.68 18.78 -20.10
N GLY A 158 -6.60 19.45 -20.50
CA GLY A 158 -6.01 20.55 -19.75
C GLY A 158 -6.98 21.73 -19.59
N LYS A 159 -7.67 22.14 -20.66
CA LYS A 159 -8.65 23.24 -20.63
C LYS A 159 -9.86 22.94 -19.72
N LEU A 160 -10.31 21.69 -19.69
CA LEU A 160 -11.41 21.27 -18.82
C LEU A 160 -11.01 21.35 -17.35
N ALA A 161 -9.79 20.92 -17.00
CA ALA A 161 -9.29 21.02 -15.63
C ALA A 161 -9.05 22.48 -15.19
N GLU A 162 -8.52 23.32 -16.10
CA GLU A 162 -8.30 24.75 -15.84
C GLU A 162 -9.61 25.50 -15.58
N ARG A 163 -10.69 25.16 -16.29
CA ARG A 163 -12.03 25.73 -16.05
C ARG A 163 -12.53 25.50 -14.63
N GLU A 164 -12.18 24.36 -14.05
CA GLU A 164 -12.63 23.92 -12.73
C GLU A 164 -11.61 24.24 -11.62
N ASP A 165 -10.59 25.04 -11.92
CA ASP A 165 -9.49 25.43 -11.01
C ASP A 165 -8.74 24.22 -10.41
N LEU A 166 -8.47 23.21 -11.25
CA LEU A 166 -7.79 21.98 -10.84
C LEU A 166 -6.51 21.74 -11.63
N ASN A 167 -5.51 21.21 -10.94
CA ASN A 167 -4.33 20.64 -11.58
C ASN A 167 -4.71 19.34 -12.29
N CYS A 168 -4.05 19.03 -13.40
CA CYS A 168 -4.30 17.81 -14.14
C CYS A 168 -3.03 17.05 -14.46
N LEU A 169 -3.02 15.76 -14.14
CA LEU A 169 -1.94 14.83 -14.46
C LEU A 169 -2.46 13.70 -15.34
N ARG A 170 -1.69 13.35 -16.37
CA ARG A 170 -2.01 12.30 -17.32
C ARG A 170 -0.81 11.39 -17.56
N ASP A 171 -1.03 10.08 -17.61
CA ASP A 171 -0.01 9.13 -18.07
C ASP A 171 -0.23 8.72 -19.54
N LYS A 172 0.47 7.67 -20.01
CA LYS A 172 0.35 7.21 -21.41
C LYS A 172 -0.49 5.97 -21.60
N THR A 173 -0.75 5.20 -20.55
CA THR A 173 -1.15 3.78 -20.69
C THR A 173 -2.37 3.40 -19.88
N SER A 174 -2.82 4.24 -18.96
CA SER A 174 -3.89 3.90 -18.03
C SER A 174 -5.26 4.33 -18.53
N TYR A 175 -6.30 3.80 -17.88
CA TYR A 175 -7.71 4.12 -18.14
C TYR A 175 -8.40 4.70 -16.90
N SER A 176 -7.79 4.59 -15.72
CA SER A 176 -8.32 5.08 -14.45
C SER A 176 -8.51 6.60 -14.42
N VAL A 177 -9.53 7.07 -13.70
CA VAL A 177 -9.72 8.47 -13.33
C VAL A 177 -9.89 8.56 -11.82
N TYR A 178 -9.20 9.50 -11.19
CA TYR A 178 -9.46 9.84 -9.79
C TYR A 178 -9.06 11.28 -9.45
N LYS A 179 -9.65 11.79 -8.36
CA LYS A 179 -9.40 13.12 -7.82
C LYS A 179 -8.66 13.01 -6.48
N ILE A 180 -7.51 13.66 -6.38
CA ILE A 180 -6.70 13.74 -5.14
C ILE A 180 -6.47 15.22 -4.82
N GLY A 181 -7.15 15.71 -3.77
CA GLY A 181 -7.11 17.13 -3.43
C GLY A 181 -7.59 17.98 -4.60
N ASP A 182 -6.75 18.92 -5.01
CA ASP A 182 -7.01 19.85 -6.12
C ASP A 182 -6.32 19.38 -7.42
N THR A 183 -6.14 18.07 -7.57
CA THR A 183 -5.56 17.45 -8.76
C THR A 183 -6.44 16.32 -9.26
N ILE A 184 -6.81 16.38 -10.54
CA ILE A 184 -7.41 15.27 -11.27
C ILE A 184 -6.31 14.47 -11.97
N VAL A 185 -6.35 13.16 -11.82
CA VAL A 185 -5.41 12.24 -12.46
C VAL A 185 -6.18 11.36 -13.42
N VAL A 186 -5.75 11.37 -14.69
CA VAL A 186 -6.46 10.72 -15.80
C VAL A 186 -5.53 9.79 -16.53
N GLY A 187 -5.99 8.57 -16.80
CA GLY A 187 -5.28 7.62 -17.63
C GLY A 187 -5.18 8.08 -19.09
N GLY A 188 -4.00 8.01 -19.69
CA GLY A 188 -3.72 8.51 -21.03
C GLY A 188 -4.60 7.94 -22.14
N LYS A 189 -5.00 6.68 -22.00
CA LYS A 189 -5.79 5.95 -23.00
C LYS A 189 -7.29 6.18 -22.87
N LEU A 190 -7.74 6.75 -21.75
CA LEU A 190 -9.17 6.97 -21.55
C LEU A 190 -9.77 7.89 -22.61
N PRO A 191 -9.20 9.08 -22.90
CA PRO A 191 -9.75 9.97 -23.92
C PRO A 191 -9.62 9.42 -25.35
N GLU A 192 -8.70 8.46 -25.56
CA GLU A 192 -8.44 7.85 -26.87
C GLU A 192 -9.44 6.73 -27.17
N GLU A 193 -9.83 5.94 -26.15
CA GLU A 193 -10.57 4.69 -26.34
C GLU A 193 -12.00 4.71 -25.78
N PHE A 194 -12.38 5.67 -24.91
CA PHE A 194 -13.72 5.77 -24.33
C PHE A 194 -14.46 7.04 -24.80
N PRO A 195 -15.53 6.92 -25.60
CA PRO A 195 -16.22 8.08 -26.21
C PRO A 195 -16.78 9.10 -25.21
N ARG A 196 -17.31 8.64 -24.07
CA ARG A 196 -17.96 9.48 -23.05
C ARG A 196 -16.98 9.92 -21.94
N TRP A 197 -15.69 10.02 -22.23
CA TRP A 197 -14.66 10.34 -21.23
C TRP A 197 -14.89 11.70 -20.54
N ARG A 198 -15.47 12.67 -21.25
CA ARG A 198 -15.78 14.00 -20.70
C ARG A 198 -16.82 13.92 -19.58
N GLU A 199 -17.89 13.17 -19.81
CA GLU A 199 -18.94 12.95 -18.82
C GLU A 199 -18.38 12.22 -17.59
N VAL A 200 -17.48 11.26 -17.77
CA VAL A 200 -16.79 10.60 -16.65
C VAL A 200 -15.97 11.60 -15.84
N LEU A 201 -15.22 12.50 -16.49
CA LEU A 201 -14.46 13.52 -15.78
C LEU A 201 -15.40 14.48 -15.02
N GLU A 202 -16.42 15.02 -15.68
CA GLU A 202 -17.42 15.90 -15.06
C GLU A 202 -18.06 15.24 -13.83
N CYS A 203 -18.45 13.98 -13.94
CA CYS A 203 -18.96 13.20 -12.81
C CYS A 203 -17.92 13.04 -11.69
N MET A 204 -16.67 12.71 -12.00
CA MET A 204 -15.61 12.57 -11.00
C MET A 204 -15.24 13.90 -10.33
N LEU A 205 -15.45 15.02 -11.00
CA LEU A 205 -15.21 16.36 -10.47
C LEU A 205 -16.22 16.75 -9.40
N THR A 206 -17.48 16.31 -9.53
CA THR A 206 -18.53 16.52 -8.52
C THR A 206 -18.25 15.80 -7.20
N VAL A 207 -17.45 14.73 -7.22
CA VAL A 207 -17.13 13.97 -6.01
C VAL A 207 -16.30 14.85 -5.07
N PRO A 208 -16.75 15.04 -3.81
CA PRO A 208 -16.02 15.85 -2.85
C PRO A 208 -14.68 15.21 -2.52
N SER A 209 -13.63 16.03 -2.45
CA SER A 209 -12.31 15.56 -2.05
C SER A 209 -12.34 15.01 -0.61
N SER A 210 -11.44 14.07 -0.31
CA SER A 210 -11.36 13.49 1.03
C SER A 210 -11.01 14.55 2.08
N LYS A 211 -11.90 14.72 3.07
CA LYS A 211 -11.70 15.67 4.18
C LYS A 211 -10.61 15.15 5.11
N ALA A 212 -10.09 16.03 5.97
CA ALA A 212 -9.07 15.68 6.97
C ALA A 212 -9.47 14.46 7.83
N ARG A 213 -10.75 14.37 8.22
CA ARG A 213 -11.28 13.23 8.98
C ARG A 213 -11.21 11.92 8.20
N ASP A 214 -11.48 11.94 6.90
CA ASP A 214 -11.44 10.75 6.07
C ASP A 214 -10.00 10.28 5.85
N LYS A 215 -9.08 11.23 5.63
CA LYS A 215 -7.64 10.94 5.58
C LYS A 215 -7.13 10.36 6.89
N ALA A 216 -7.58 10.89 8.03
CA ALA A 216 -7.22 10.38 9.34
C ALA A 216 -7.74 8.95 9.58
N LEU A 217 -8.97 8.65 9.15
CA LEU A 217 -9.51 7.29 9.19
C LEU A 217 -8.71 6.36 8.26
N ASP A 218 -8.42 6.79 7.04
CA ASP A 218 -7.68 6.02 6.04
C ASP A 218 -6.28 5.62 6.53
N TYR A 219 -5.53 6.57 7.10
CA TYR A 219 -4.21 6.30 7.65
C TYR A 219 -4.27 5.60 9.01
N GLY A 220 -5.29 5.89 9.83
CA GLY A 220 -5.47 5.30 11.16
C GLY A 220 -5.60 3.77 11.12
N LEU A 221 -6.25 3.22 10.09
CA LEU A 221 -6.37 1.77 9.92
C LEU A 221 -5.00 1.07 9.79
N ALA A 222 -4.00 1.73 9.21
CA ALA A 222 -2.65 1.17 9.06
C ALA A 222 -1.92 0.97 10.40
N PHE A 223 -2.35 1.64 11.48
CA PHE A 223 -1.74 1.49 12.81
C PHE A 223 -2.35 0.33 13.61
N ILE A 224 -3.55 -0.15 13.23
CA ILE A 224 -4.26 -1.21 13.97
C ILE A 224 -3.45 -2.50 14.10
N PRO A 225 -2.79 -3.03 13.05
CA PRO A 225 -2.01 -4.26 13.19
C PRO A 225 -0.88 -4.13 14.22
N GLY A 226 -0.26 -2.94 14.33
CA GLY A 226 0.73 -2.64 15.37
C GLY A 226 0.17 -2.74 16.79
N LEU A 227 -1.03 -2.18 17.03
CA LEU A 227 -1.70 -2.28 18.32
C LEU A 227 -2.03 -3.74 18.68
N VAL A 228 -2.56 -4.49 17.72
CA VAL A 228 -2.88 -5.92 17.92
C VAL A 228 -1.61 -6.71 18.19
N GLY A 229 -0.52 -6.43 17.45
CA GLY A 229 0.76 -7.11 17.57
C GLY A 229 1.33 -7.07 18.99
N VAL A 230 1.19 -5.97 19.73
CA VAL A 230 1.68 -5.86 21.13
C VAL A 230 1.07 -6.90 22.06
N PHE A 231 -0.17 -7.32 21.82
CA PHE A 231 -0.86 -8.32 22.63
C PHE A 231 -0.59 -9.75 22.17
N MET A 232 0.22 -9.93 21.13
CA MET A 232 0.56 -11.24 20.57
C MET A 232 2.01 -11.60 20.89
N LYS A 233 2.27 -12.89 21.09
CA LYS A 233 3.66 -13.40 21.14
C LYS A 233 4.18 -13.60 19.71
N PRO A 234 5.50 -13.47 19.48
CA PRO A 234 6.09 -13.86 18.21
C PRO A 234 5.85 -15.34 17.97
N GLY A 235 5.44 -15.72 16.75
CA GLY A 235 5.15 -17.11 16.40
C GLY A 235 4.15 -17.27 15.27
N LEU A 236 3.75 -18.53 15.04
CA LEU A 236 2.85 -18.92 13.94
C LEU A 236 1.49 -18.20 14.00
N LEU A 237 0.94 -18.02 15.20
CA LEU A 237 -0.35 -17.34 15.36
C LEU A 237 -0.28 -15.90 14.86
N ALA A 238 0.77 -15.15 15.22
CA ALA A 238 0.98 -13.78 14.74
C ALA A 238 1.24 -13.75 13.23
N LEU A 239 2.04 -14.70 12.72
CA LEU A 239 2.34 -14.84 11.29
C LEU A 239 1.06 -15.05 10.44
N LEU A 240 0.02 -15.67 10.98
CA LEU A 240 -1.24 -15.91 10.26
C LEU A 240 -2.27 -14.80 10.50
N SER A 241 -2.45 -14.40 11.77
CA SER A 241 -3.51 -13.46 12.16
C SER A 241 -3.22 -12.02 11.75
N ILE A 242 -1.97 -11.56 11.79
CA ILE A 242 -1.62 -10.17 11.45
C ILE A 242 -1.79 -9.91 9.94
N PRO A 243 -1.31 -10.79 9.03
CA PRO A 243 -1.64 -10.66 7.60
C PRO A 243 -3.13 -10.81 7.32
N ALA A 244 -3.83 -11.74 7.98
CA ALA A 244 -5.27 -11.90 7.81
C ALA A 244 -6.05 -10.64 8.23
N LEU A 245 -5.71 -10.06 9.39
CA LEU A 245 -6.25 -8.78 9.84
C LEU A 245 -5.98 -7.67 8.84
N THR A 246 -4.73 -7.57 8.38
CA THR A 246 -4.32 -6.56 7.39
C THR A 246 -5.11 -6.70 6.08
N PHE A 247 -5.31 -7.92 5.61
CA PHE A 247 -6.10 -8.21 4.42
C PHE A 247 -7.57 -7.79 4.59
N VAL A 248 -8.17 -8.09 5.76
CA VAL A 248 -9.53 -7.62 6.08
C VAL A 248 -9.60 -6.10 6.10
N LEU A 249 -8.63 -5.42 6.72
CA LEU A 249 -8.56 -3.96 6.75
C LEU A 249 -8.40 -3.37 5.34
N MET A 250 -7.61 -4.00 4.49
CA MET A 250 -7.44 -3.62 3.07
C MET A 250 -8.78 -3.68 2.32
N ILE A 251 -9.52 -4.78 2.46
CA ILE A 251 -10.84 -4.95 1.82
C ILE A 251 -11.81 -3.90 2.36
N LEU A 252 -11.92 -3.76 3.69
CA LEU A 252 -12.82 -2.79 4.31
C LEU A 252 -12.53 -1.36 3.84
N GLN A 253 -11.25 -1.00 3.73
CA GLN A 253 -10.85 0.32 3.24
C GLN A 253 -11.20 0.51 1.76
N GLY A 254 -10.93 -0.49 0.92
CA GLY A 254 -11.31 -0.47 -0.51
C GLY A 254 -12.82 -0.30 -0.69
N THR A 255 -13.62 -1.16 -0.06
CA THR A 255 -15.08 -1.12 -0.12
C THR A 255 -15.64 0.18 0.44
N TYR A 256 -15.08 0.71 1.54
CA TYR A 256 -15.50 1.99 2.09
C TYR A 256 -15.28 3.14 1.09
N LYS A 257 -14.11 3.18 0.44
CA LYS A 257 -13.80 4.20 -0.59
C LYS A 257 -14.75 4.12 -1.77
N VAL A 258 -14.99 2.93 -2.31
CA VAL A 258 -15.93 2.72 -3.43
C VAL A 258 -17.35 3.13 -3.04
N LYS A 259 -17.85 2.64 -1.90
CA LYS A 259 -19.21 2.95 -1.43
C LYS A 259 -19.40 4.44 -1.18
N ARG A 260 -18.38 5.11 -0.65
CA ARG A 260 -18.39 6.56 -0.43
C ARG A 260 -18.44 7.32 -1.75
N THR A 261 -17.61 6.95 -2.73
CA THR A 261 -17.62 7.58 -4.05
C THR A 261 -19.00 7.41 -4.70
N ARG A 262 -19.56 6.20 -4.69
CA ARG A 262 -20.89 5.92 -5.24
C ARG A 262 -22.00 6.72 -4.57
N LYS A 263 -21.95 6.89 -3.24
CA LYS A 263 -22.95 7.66 -2.48
C LYS A 263 -22.92 9.16 -2.80
N ASN A 264 -21.78 9.71 -3.20
CA ASN A 264 -21.62 11.13 -3.49
C ASN A 264 -21.73 11.46 -4.99
N LEU A 265 -21.92 10.46 -5.85
CA LEU A 265 -22.16 10.68 -7.27
C LEU A 265 -23.63 11.09 -7.50
N PRO A 266 -23.90 12.11 -8.32
CA PRO A 266 -25.26 12.42 -8.78
C PRO A 266 -25.91 11.21 -9.48
N GLU A 267 -27.23 11.09 -9.39
CA GLU A 267 -27.96 9.98 -10.06
C GLU A 267 -27.76 10.01 -11.59
N GLU A 268 -27.63 11.20 -12.17
CA GLU A 268 -27.35 11.41 -13.61
C GLU A 268 -26.00 10.80 -14.04
N CYS A 269 -25.06 10.67 -13.12
CA CYS A 269 -23.76 10.05 -13.37
C CYS A 269 -23.80 8.51 -13.29
N GLY A 270 -24.90 7.92 -12.83
CA GLY A 270 -25.01 6.47 -12.61
C GLY A 270 -24.74 5.66 -13.88
N GLU A 271 -25.43 6.00 -14.98
CA GLU A 271 -25.30 5.30 -16.25
C GLU A 271 -23.89 5.41 -16.84
N VAL A 272 -23.33 6.63 -16.88
CA VAL A 272 -21.98 6.89 -17.40
C VAL A 272 -20.93 6.12 -16.59
N MET A 273 -21.06 6.10 -15.26
CA MET A 273 -20.10 5.46 -14.38
C MET A 273 -20.21 3.92 -14.44
N GLU A 274 -21.41 3.38 -14.69
CA GLU A 274 -21.60 1.94 -14.94
C GLU A 274 -20.98 1.53 -16.28
N GLU A 275 -21.22 2.27 -17.35
CA GLU A 275 -20.56 2.05 -18.66
C GLU A 275 -19.04 2.13 -18.55
N TYR A 276 -18.53 3.14 -17.84
CA TYR A 276 -17.11 3.30 -17.58
C TYR A 276 -16.54 2.14 -16.78
N ALA A 277 -17.24 1.66 -15.75
CA ALA A 277 -16.82 0.53 -14.94
C ALA A 277 -16.74 -0.76 -15.76
N GLU A 278 -17.69 -1.02 -16.66
CA GLU A 278 -17.66 -2.16 -17.57
C GLU A 278 -16.52 -2.05 -18.59
N PHE A 279 -16.33 -0.87 -19.17
CA PHE A 279 -15.22 -0.59 -20.07
C PHE A 279 -13.87 -0.83 -19.37
N TYR A 280 -13.69 -0.27 -18.18
CA TYR A 280 -12.48 -0.43 -17.38
C TYR A 280 -12.22 -1.91 -17.05
N ARG A 281 -13.24 -2.65 -16.58
CA ARG A 281 -13.14 -4.11 -16.33
C ARG A 281 -12.67 -4.87 -17.55
N ARG A 282 -13.24 -4.57 -18.71
CA ARG A 282 -12.89 -5.23 -19.98
C ARG A 282 -11.42 -4.97 -20.33
N LYS A 283 -10.98 -3.72 -20.26
CA LYS A 283 -9.60 -3.32 -20.56
C LYS A 283 -8.59 -3.87 -19.57
N VAL A 284 -8.93 -3.91 -18.28
CA VAL A 284 -8.10 -4.54 -17.24
C VAL A 284 -7.97 -6.04 -17.50
N LYS A 285 -9.07 -6.74 -17.82
CA LYS A 285 -9.05 -8.18 -18.12
C LYS A 285 -8.29 -8.51 -19.40
N GLU A 286 -8.32 -7.62 -20.40
CA GLU A 286 -7.50 -7.73 -21.61
C GLU A 286 -6.00 -7.55 -21.31
N ARG A 287 -5.65 -6.60 -20.43
CA ARG A 287 -4.27 -6.28 -20.05
C ARG A 287 -3.66 -7.31 -19.09
N ASP A 288 -4.44 -7.80 -18.12
CA ASP A 288 -4.04 -8.85 -17.20
C ASP A 288 -5.21 -9.84 -17.00
N ARG A 289 -5.13 -10.99 -17.67
CA ARG A 289 -6.16 -12.04 -17.62
C ARG A 289 -6.42 -12.57 -16.20
N MET A 290 -5.52 -12.29 -15.25
CA MET A 290 -5.61 -12.71 -13.85
C MET A 290 -5.99 -11.57 -12.88
N ALA A 291 -6.29 -10.36 -13.37
CA ALA A 291 -6.69 -9.26 -12.49
C ALA A 291 -8.08 -9.51 -11.88
N ILE A 292 -8.15 -9.57 -10.56
CA ILE A 292 -9.40 -9.54 -9.79
C ILE A 292 -9.82 -8.07 -9.71
N VAL A 293 -10.91 -7.72 -10.39
CA VAL A 293 -11.53 -6.38 -10.24
C VAL A 293 -12.46 -6.45 -9.04
N MET A 294 -12.16 -5.69 -7.99
CA MET A 294 -13.07 -5.55 -6.84
C MET A 294 -14.23 -4.63 -7.24
N ASP A 295 -15.46 -5.13 -7.04
CA ASP A 295 -16.72 -4.37 -7.15
C ASP A 295 -16.90 -3.33 -6.04
#